data_AF-A0A3D4XWW9-F1
#
_entry.id   AF-A0A3D4XWW9-F1
#
_cell.length_a   1.000
_cell.length_b   1.000
_cell.length_c   1.000
_cell.angle_alpha   90.00
_cell.angle_beta   90.00
_cell.angle_gamma   90.00
#
_symmetry.space_group_name_H-M   'P 1'
#
loop_
_entity.id
_entity.type
_entity.pdbx_description
1 polymer ?
#
loop_
_entity_poly.entity_id
_entity_poly.type
_entity_poly.pdbx_seq_one_letter_code
_entity_poly.pdbx_strand_id
1 'polypeptide(L)'
;MKENIIQQKSFEFSLLIIELYKKLVDRKEYIISKQIFRSATSIGANIEESIGAQSRNDFISKISISYKEARETEYWLKLLLGGKYITQKEFDFYTEKIVVILKLLTSIQKTTKNNRNND
;
A
#
# COMPACT_ATOMS: atom_id res chain seq x y z
N MET A 1 -1.77 -17.53 -17.18
CA MET A 1 -2.21 -17.09 -15.83
C MET A 1 -2.60 -15.63 -15.92
N LYS A 2 -3.75 -15.22 -15.38
CA LYS A 2 -4.16 -13.81 -15.38
C LYS A 2 -3.24 -13.09 -14.38
N GLU A 3 -2.43 -12.17 -14.87
CA GLU A 3 -1.45 -11.45 -14.06
C GLU A 3 -2.18 -10.68 -12.95
N ASN A 4 -1.82 -10.94 -11.69
CA ASN A 4 -2.42 -10.24 -10.55
C ASN A 4 -1.75 -8.87 -10.40
N ILE A 5 -2.21 -7.91 -11.18
CA ILE A 5 -1.61 -6.56 -11.30
C ILE A 5 -1.43 -5.90 -9.92
N ILE A 6 -2.38 -6.08 -9.00
CA ILE A 6 -2.30 -5.47 -7.66
C ILE A 6 -1.22 -6.13 -6.80
N GLN A 7 -1.05 -7.46 -6.91
CA GLN A 7 0.03 -8.19 -6.24
C GLN A 7 1.39 -7.64 -6.69
N GLN A 8 1.65 -7.61 -7.99
CA GLN A 8 2.91 -7.11 -8.55
C GLN A 8 3.19 -5.66 -8.12
N LYS A 9 2.21 -4.76 -8.29
CA LYS A 9 2.40 -3.34 -7.96
C LYS A 9 2.65 -3.11 -6.47
N SER A 10 1.98 -3.87 -5.60
CA SER A 10 2.19 -3.77 -4.16
C SER A 10 3.57 -4.29 -3.72
N PHE A 11 4.07 -5.34 -4.38
CA PHE A 11 5.41 -5.87 -4.14
C PHE A 11 6.49 -4.87 -4.59
N GLU A 12 6.39 -4.36 -5.83
CA GLU A 12 7.31 -3.35 -6.35
C GLU A 12 7.32 -2.08 -5.47
N PHE A 13 6.15 -1.64 -5.03
CA PHE A 13 6.05 -0.49 -4.13
C PHE A 13 6.69 -0.76 -2.75
N SER A 14 6.58 -1.98 -2.23
CA SER A 14 7.24 -2.38 -0.98
C SER A 14 8.77 -2.28 -1.08
N LEU A 15 9.35 -2.71 -2.21
CA LEU A 15 10.78 -2.57 -2.47
C LEU A 15 11.23 -1.10 -2.50
N LEU A 16 10.43 -0.23 -3.13
CA LEU A 16 10.72 1.20 -3.15
C LEU A 16 10.70 1.82 -1.75
N ILE A 17 9.76 1.42 -0.89
CA ILE A 17 9.68 1.91 0.49
C ILE A 17 10.80 1.35 1.37
N ILE A 18 11.28 0.12 1.12
CA ILE A 18 12.50 -0.41 1.77
C ILE A 18 13.70 0.51 1.49
N GLU A 19 13.87 0.95 0.24
CA GLU A 19 14.96 1.87 -0.11
C GLU A 19 14.77 3.27 0.48
N LEU A 20 13.53 3.77 0.54
CA LEU A 20 13.23 5.02 1.25
C LEU A 20 13.54 4.92 2.75
N TYR A 21 13.15 3.81 3.39
CA TYR A 21 13.39 3.55 4.80
C TYR A 21 14.88 3.60 5.14
N LYS A 22 15.72 2.91 4.36
CA LYS A 22 17.19 2.93 4.51
C LYS A 22 17.73 4.36 4.45
N LYS A 23 17.32 5.14 3.45
CA LYS A 23 17.75 6.54 3.29
C LYS A 23 17.35 7.43 4.47
N LEU A 24 16.15 7.23 5.04
CA LEU A 24 15.68 8.00 6.19
C LEU A 24 16.46 7.64 7.46
N VAL A 25 16.74 6.35 7.66
CA VAL A 25 17.54 5.86 8.78
C VAL A 25 18.98 6.38 8.70
N ASP A 26 19.59 6.41 7.51
CA ASP A 26 20.93 7.00 7.31
C ASP A 26 20.96 8.50 7.68
N ARG A 27 19.82 9.20 7.52
CA ARG A 27 19.62 10.59 7.94
C ARG A 27 19.20 10.72 9.41
N LYS A 28 19.26 9.64 10.18
CA LYS A 28 18.88 9.56 11.59
C LYS A 28 17.40 9.84 11.87
N GLU A 29 16.52 9.54 10.91
CA GLU A 29 15.07 9.55 11.12
C GLU A 29 14.58 8.11 11.32
N TYR A 30 14.01 7.82 12.50
CA TYR A 30 13.69 6.46 12.95
C TYR A 30 12.21 6.22 13.25
N ILE A 31 11.44 7.28 13.41
CA ILE A 31 10.07 7.20 13.90
C ILE A 31 9.12 7.14 12.71
N ILE A 32 9.15 8.13 11.84
CA ILE A 32 8.29 8.20 10.66
C ILE A 32 8.69 7.10 9.66
N SER A 33 9.99 6.87 9.48
CA SER A 33 10.57 5.85 8.62
C SER A 33 10.05 4.46 8.99
N LYS A 34 9.97 4.14 10.29
CA LYS A 34 9.42 2.87 10.76
C LYS A 34 7.91 2.77 10.51
N GLN A 35 7.15 3.86 10.67
CA GLN A 35 5.71 3.85 10.45
C GLN A 35 5.36 3.66 8.97
N ILE A 36 6.01 4.40 8.07
CA ILE A 36 5.79 4.24 6.63
C ILE A 36 6.25 2.87 6.12
N PHE A 37 7.38 2.35 6.64
CA PHE A 37 7.87 1.02 6.29
C PHE A 37 6.84 -0.06 6.63
N ARG A 38 6.29 -0.04 7.86
CA ARG A 38 5.29 -1.01 8.31
C ARG A 38 4.01 -0.94 7.48
N SER A 39 3.42 0.25 7.37
CA SER A 39 2.17 0.42 6.63
C SER A 39 2.32 0.04 5.16
N ALA A 40 3.37 0.50 4.48
CA ALA A 40 3.56 0.21 3.06
C ALA A 40 3.78 -1.28 2.76
N THR A 41 4.61 -1.96 3.56
CA THR A 41 4.89 -3.39 3.36
C THR A 41 3.69 -4.27 3.77
N SER A 42 2.87 -3.80 4.72
CA SER A 42 1.60 -4.46 5.11
C SER A 42 0.59 -4.52 3.96
N ILE A 43 0.62 -3.57 3.02
CA ILE A 43 -0.27 -3.58 1.83
C ILE A 43 -0.08 -4.87 1.04
N GLY A 44 1.16 -5.16 0.64
CA GLY A 44 1.52 -6.35 -0.14
C GLY A 44 1.30 -7.64 0.65
N ALA A 45 1.68 -7.66 1.92
CA ALA A 45 1.46 -8.82 2.80
C ALA A 45 -0.02 -9.22 2.87
N ASN A 46 -0.92 -8.25 3.08
CA ASN A 46 -2.36 -8.53 3.11
C ASN A 46 -2.92 -8.92 1.73
N ILE A 47 -2.34 -8.42 0.62
CA ILE A 47 -2.72 -8.87 -0.72
C ILE A 47 -2.33 -10.35 -0.92
N GLU A 48 -1.12 -10.75 -0.51
CA GLU A 48 -0.70 -12.16 -0.55
C GLU A 48 -1.63 -13.05 0.28
N GLU A 49 -1.97 -12.62 1.50
CA GLU A 49 -2.93 -13.35 2.34
C GLU A 49 -4.32 -13.46 1.69
N SER A 50 -4.75 -12.42 0.96
CA SER A 50 -6.04 -12.46 0.25
C SER A 50 -6.07 -13.52 -0.86
N ILE A 51 -4.94 -13.83 -1.49
CA ILE A 51 -4.86 -14.84 -2.55
C ILE A 51 -5.10 -16.24 -1.96
N GLY A 52 -4.68 -16.47 -0.72
CA GLY A 52 -4.93 -17.71 0.03
C GLY A 52 -6.21 -17.70 0.87
N ALA A 53 -7.11 -16.73 0.68
CA ALA A 53 -8.29 -16.56 1.53
C ALA A 53 -9.22 -17.77 1.50
N GLN A 54 -9.69 -18.19 2.67
CA GLN A 54 -10.55 -19.38 2.82
C GLN A 54 -12.02 -19.10 2.54
N SER A 55 -12.40 -17.81 2.50
CA SER A 55 -13.75 -17.38 2.17
C SER A 55 -13.72 -16.01 1.49
N ARG A 56 -14.83 -15.67 0.85
CA ARG A 56 -15.01 -14.34 0.27
C ARG A 56 -14.99 -13.22 1.30
N ASN A 57 -15.53 -13.45 2.50
CA ASN A 57 -15.49 -12.47 3.59
C ASN A 57 -14.06 -12.25 4.08
N ASP A 58 -13.27 -13.32 4.16
CA ASP A 58 -11.84 -13.25 4.48
C ASP A 58 -11.07 -12.46 3.42
N PHE A 59 -11.29 -12.77 2.13
CA PHE A 59 -10.73 -11.99 1.01
C PHE A 59 -11.04 -10.49 1.12
N ILE A 60 -12.32 -10.13 1.32
CA ILE A 60 -12.74 -8.73 1.47
C ILE A 60 -12.08 -8.06 2.69
N SER A 61 -11.96 -8.79 3.80
CA SER A 61 -11.30 -8.32 5.01
C SER A 61 -9.84 -7.93 4.72
N LYS A 62 -9.07 -8.84 4.11
CA LYS A 62 -7.66 -8.61 3.75
C LYS A 62 -7.49 -7.44 2.78
N ILE A 63 -8.30 -7.38 1.71
CA ILE A 63 -8.29 -6.25 0.78
C ILE A 63 -8.63 -4.93 1.47
N SER A 64 -9.55 -4.95 2.45
CA SER A 64 -9.91 -3.75 3.22
C SER A 64 -8.81 -3.30 4.17
N ILE A 65 -8.03 -4.24 4.72
CA ILE A 65 -6.82 -3.92 5.49
C ILE A 65 -5.78 -3.28 4.56
N SER A 66 -5.46 -3.90 3.42
CA SER A 66 -4.54 -3.31 2.43
C SER A 66 -4.93 -1.89 2.02
N TYR A 67 -6.23 -1.61 1.87
CA TYR A 67 -6.72 -0.26 1.56
C TYR A 67 -6.43 0.75 2.69
N LYS A 68 -6.67 0.37 3.95
CA LYS A 68 -6.36 1.23 5.10
C LYS A 68 -4.87 1.53 5.19
N GLU A 69 -4.04 0.49 5.03
CA GLU A 69 -2.57 0.60 5.03
C GLU A 69 -2.06 1.49 3.90
N ALA A 70 -2.68 1.42 2.72
CA ALA A 70 -2.34 2.31 1.60
C ALA A 70 -2.69 3.78 1.90
N ARG A 71 -3.81 4.05 2.56
CA ARG A 71 -4.20 5.40 2.98
C ARG A 71 -3.26 5.94 4.07
N GLU A 72 -2.88 5.08 5.01
CA GLU A 72 -1.92 5.45 6.05
C GLU A 72 -0.54 5.74 5.45
N THR A 73 -0.08 4.93 4.50
CA THR A 73 1.18 5.16 3.78
C THR A 73 1.18 6.51 3.06
N GLU A 74 0.07 6.86 2.38
CA GLU A 74 -0.09 8.18 1.74
C GLU A 74 0.00 9.32 2.75
N TYR A 75 -0.54 9.15 3.96
CA TYR A 75 -0.42 10.14 5.03
C TYR A 75 1.04 10.30 5.50
N TRP A 76 1.77 9.19 5.70
CA TRP A 76 3.18 9.26 6.09
C TRP A 76 4.06 9.93 5.02
N LEU A 77 3.78 9.73 3.73
CA LEU A 77 4.45 10.46 2.65
C LEU A 77 4.24 11.98 2.77
N LYS A 78 3.04 12.43 3.12
CA LYS A 78 2.74 13.87 3.34
C LYS A 78 3.50 14.42 4.52
N LEU A 79 3.63 13.66 5.61
CA LEU A 79 4.43 14.04 6.78
C LEU A 79 5.93 14.10 6.45
N LEU A 80 6.45 13.17 5.65
CA LEU A 80 7.85 13.21 5.19
C LEU A 80 8.13 14.46 4.34
N LEU A 81 7.20 14.84 3.46
CA LEU A 81 7.32 16.07 2.68
C LEU A 81 7.25 17.31 3.58
N GLY A 82 6.23 17.40 4.45
CA GLY A 82 6.06 18.54 5.37
C GLY A 82 7.21 18.69 6.37
N GLY A 83 7.79 17.57 6.81
CA GLY A 83 8.99 17.50 7.64
C GLY A 83 10.30 17.70 6.88
N LYS A 84 10.26 17.94 5.56
CA LYS A 84 11.43 18.15 4.70
C LYS A 84 12.41 16.97 4.66
N TYR A 85 11.93 15.76 4.92
CA TYR A 85 12.72 14.53 4.83
C TYR A 85 12.87 14.03 3.40
N ILE A 86 11.89 14.35 2.54
CA ILE A 86 11.91 14.06 1.11
C ILE A 86 11.62 15.34 0.30
N THR A 87 12.10 15.37 -0.93
CA THR A 87 11.82 16.44 -1.89
C THR A 87 10.41 16.32 -2.48
N GLN A 88 9.89 17.41 -3.07
CA GLN A 88 8.62 17.37 -3.82
C GLN A 88 8.66 16.30 -4.93
N LYS A 89 9.77 16.20 -5.65
CA LYS A 89 9.97 15.20 -6.71
C LYS A 89 9.89 13.76 -6.19
N GLU A 90 10.50 13.48 -5.03
CA GLU A 90 10.39 12.17 -4.38
C GLU A 90 8.96 11.90 -3.91
N PHE A 91 8.31 12.88 -3.29
CA PHE A 91 6.91 12.78 -2.88
C PHE A 91 5.99 12.44 -4.05
N ASP A 92 6.10 13.16 -5.18
CA ASP A 92 5.28 12.93 -6.37
C ASP A 92 5.49 11.51 -6.91
N PHE A 93 6.75 11.05 -6.97
CA PHE A 93 7.11 9.71 -7.42
C PHE A 93 6.47 8.59 -6.59
N TYR A 94 6.52 8.68 -5.24
CA TYR A 94 5.89 7.66 -4.39
C TYR A 94 4.37 7.78 -4.40
N THR A 95 3.85 9.01 -4.43
CA THR A 95 2.41 9.29 -4.43
C THR A 95 1.72 8.75 -5.69
N GLU A 96 2.36 8.90 -6.86
CA GLU A 96 1.83 8.34 -8.11
C GLU A 96 1.58 6.82 -7.99
N LYS A 97 2.50 6.09 -7.35
CA LYS A 97 2.42 4.63 -7.21
C LYS A 97 1.35 4.21 -6.21
N ILE A 98 1.31 4.84 -5.04
CA ILE A 98 0.31 4.49 -4.02
C ILE A 98 -1.11 4.86 -4.45
N VAL A 99 -1.28 5.94 -5.23
CA VAL A 99 -2.58 6.30 -5.82
C VAL A 99 -3.07 5.24 -6.81
N VAL A 100 -2.19 4.66 -7.62
CA VAL A 100 -2.56 3.54 -8.50
C VAL A 100 -3.03 2.32 -7.68
N ILE A 101 -2.30 1.97 -6.61
CA ILE A 101 -2.68 0.89 -5.69
C ILE A 101 -4.06 1.16 -5.06
N LEU A 102 -4.31 2.37 -4.57
CA LEU A 102 -5.60 2.78 -3.99
C LEU A 102 -6.76 2.63 -4.99
N LYS A 103 -6.55 3.04 -6.25
CA LYS A 103 -7.56 2.90 -7.31
C LYS A 103 -7.88 1.43 -7.59
N LEU A 104 -6.87 0.57 -7.66
CA LEU A 104 -7.04 -0.86 -7.86
C LEU A 104 -7.78 -1.52 -6.69
N LEU A 105 -7.36 -1.26 -5.45
CA LEU A 105 -8.04 -1.77 -4.25
C LEU A 105 -9.50 -1.32 -4.20
N THR A 106 -9.78 -0.05 -4.52
CA THR A 106 -11.15 0.47 -4.58
C THR A 106 -11.99 -0.26 -5.63
N SER A 107 -11.42 -0.52 -6.82
CA SER A 107 -12.10 -1.28 -7.87
C SER A 107 -12.41 -2.70 -7.42
N ILE A 108 -11.44 -3.40 -6.81
CA ILE A 108 -11.62 -4.75 -6.27
C ILE A 108 -12.73 -4.78 -5.22
N GLN A 109 -12.74 -3.83 -4.28
CA GLN A 109 -13.79 -3.73 -3.25
C GLN A 109 -15.18 -3.52 -3.86
N LYS A 110 -15.31 -2.65 -4.87
CA LYS A 110 -16.59 -2.40 -5.55
C LYS A 110 -17.10 -3.65 -6.28
N THR A 111 -16.25 -4.29 -7.08
CA THR A 111 -16.62 -5.50 -7.83
C THR A 111 -17.00 -6.63 -6.88
N THR A 112 -16.25 -6.80 -5.80
CA THR A 112 -16.51 -7.88 -4.82
C THR A 112 -17.80 -7.62 -4.02
N LYS A 113 -18.16 -6.36 -3.75
CA LYS A 113 -19.44 -6.03 -3.11
C LYS A 113 -20.64 -6.18 -4.05
N ASN A 114 -20.53 -5.75 -5.31
CA ASN A 114 -21.64 -5.85 -6.26
C ASN A 114 -22.03 -7.30 -6.53
N ASN A 115 -21.04 -8.19 -6.66
CA ASN A 115 -21.29 -9.61 -6.79
C ASN A 115 -21.91 -10.25 -5.53
N ARG A 116 -22.05 -9.54 -4.39
CA ARG A 116 -22.67 -10.06 -3.16
C ARG A 116 -24.19 -9.85 -3.16
N ASN A 117 -24.68 -8.93 -3.98
CA ASN A 117 -26.10 -8.64 -4.13
C ASN A 117 -26.77 -9.49 -5.23
N ASN A 118 -25.98 -10.30 -5.94
CA ASN A 118 -26.43 -11.18 -7.02
C ASN A 118 -26.40 -12.68 -6.62
N ASP A 119 -25.99 -12.97 -5.38
CA ASP A 119 -26.04 -14.29 -4.74
C ASP A 119 -27.14 -14.27 -3.67
#